data_AF-A0A847MVZ5-F1
#
_entry.id   AF-A0A847MVZ5-F1
#
_cell.length_a   1.000
_cell.length_b   1.000
_cell.length_c   1.000
_cell.angle_alpha   90.00
_cell.angle_beta   90.00
_cell.angle_gamma   90.00
#
_symmetry.space_group_name_H-M   'P 1'
#
loop_
_entity.id
_entity.type
_entity.pdbx_description
1 polymer ?
#
loop_
_entity_poly.entity_id
_entity_poly.type
_entity_poly.pdbx_seq_one_letter_code
_entity_poly.pdbx_strand_id
1 'polypeptide(L)' 'MGLGDKIENKKDELVGEAKEAEGKATGDESREAQGKAEQAKADLKQAGEKVKDALN' A
#
# COMPACT_ATOMS: atom_id res chain seq x y z
N MET A 1 -24.53 2.04 -4.57
CA MET A 1 -23.26 1.49 -4.06
C MET A 1 -23.44 0.01 -3.93
N GLY A 2 -23.09 -0.69 -5.01
CA GLY A 2 -23.51 -2.06 -5.28
C GLY A 2 -22.57 -3.08 -4.66
N LEU A 3 -23.02 -4.33 -4.59
CA LEU A 3 -22.19 -5.49 -4.24
C LEU A 3 -20.91 -5.58 -5.09
N GLY A 4 -20.93 -5.01 -6.32
CA GLY A 4 -19.76 -4.86 -7.18
C GLY A 4 -18.62 -4.06 -6.54
N ASP A 5 -18.91 -2.90 -5.94
CA ASP A 5 -17.89 -2.07 -5.26
C ASP A 5 -17.21 -2.82 -4.10
N LYS A 6 -17.99 -3.60 -3.32
CA LYS A 6 -17.43 -4.42 -2.23
C LYS A 6 -16.60 -5.59 -2.72
N ILE A 7 -16.95 -6.16 -3.88
CA ILE A 7 -16.23 -7.28 -4.48
C ILE A 7 -14.95 -6.78 -5.18
N GLU A 8 -14.99 -5.63 -5.84
CA GLU A 8 -13.78 -4.98 -6.39
C GLU A 8 -12.81 -4.61 -5.27
N ASN A 9 -13.28 -3.96 -4.20
CA ASN A 9 -12.40 -3.66 -3.06
C ASN A 9 -11.79 -4.92 -2.45
N LYS A 10 -12.58 -5.99 -2.27
CA LYS A 10 -12.04 -7.27 -1.80
C LYS A 10 -11.11 -7.94 -2.80
N LYS A 11 -11.33 -7.79 -4.10
CA LYS A 11 -10.45 -8.34 -5.13
C LYS A 11 -9.11 -7.65 -5.13
N ASP A 12 -9.08 -6.31 -5.06
CA ASP A 12 -7.84 -5.56 -4.97
C ASP A 12 -7.07 -5.88 -3.69
N GLU A 13 -7.77 -6.00 -2.56
CA GLU A 13 -7.18 -6.41 -1.27
C GLU A 13 -6.57 -7.81 -1.36
N LEU A 14 -7.29 -8.77 -1.95
CA LEU A 14 -6.86 -10.16 -2.09
C LEU A 14 -5.74 -10.32 -3.13
N VAL A 15 -5.75 -9.51 -4.20
CA VAL A 15 -4.65 -9.43 -5.18
C VAL A 15 -3.41 -8.77 -4.57
N GLY A 16 -3.58 -7.77 -3.70
CA GLY A 16 -2.51 -7.14 -2.95
C GLY A 16 -1.84 -8.12 -1.98
N GLU A 17 -2.63 -8.79 -1.14
CA GLU A 17 -2.14 -9.84 -0.25
C GLU A 17 -1.47 -10.98 -1.02
N ALA A 18 -2.06 -11.39 -2.16
CA ALA A 18 -1.45 -12.42 -3.01
C ALA A 18 -0.10 -11.97 -3.56
N LYS A 19 0.05 -10.72 -4.01
CA LYS A 19 1.35 -10.18 -4.49
C LYS A 19 2.37 -10.04 -3.37
N GLU A 20 1.96 -9.68 -2.15
CA GLU A 20 2.85 -9.65 -0.99
C GLU A 20 3.30 -11.06 -0.59
N ALA A 21 2.36 -12.00 -0.54
CA ALA A 21 2.65 -13.40 -0.23
C ALA A 21 3.54 -14.03 -1.31
N GLU A 22 3.26 -13.76 -2.58
CA GLU A 22 4.07 -14.20 -3.72
C GLU A 22 5.45 -13.53 -3.69
N GLY A 23 5.55 -12.23 -3.42
CA GLY A 23 6.84 -11.54 -3.25
C GLY A 23 7.70 -12.15 -2.15
N LYS A 24 7.11 -12.42 -0.98
CA LYS A 24 7.78 -13.10 0.15
C LYS A 24 8.15 -14.55 -0.17
N ALA A 25 7.28 -15.28 -0.86
CA ALA A 25 7.48 -16.69 -1.18
C ALA A 25 8.50 -16.90 -2.31
N THR A 26 8.55 -15.98 -3.29
CA THR A 26 9.48 -16.06 -4.43
C THR A 26 10.86 -15.47 -4.07
N GLY A 27 11.01 -14.87 -2.88
CA GLY A 27 12.27 -14.28 -2.43
C GLY A 27 12.70 -13.06 -3.25
N ASP A 28 11.75 -12.35 -3.85
CA ASP A 28 12.04 -11.18 -4.68
C ASP A 28 12.24 -9.96 -3.78
N GLU A 29 13.45 -9.84 -3.24
CA GLU A 29 13.88 -8.72 -2.37
C GLU A 29 13.66 -7.36 -3.04
N SER A 30 13.64 -7.30 -4.38
CA SER A 30 13.39 -6.07 -5.12
C SER A 30 11.94 -5.60 -4.96
N ARG A 31 10.96 -6.51 -5.07
CA ARG A 31 9.55 -6.19 -4.79
C ARG A 31 9.31 -5.82 -3.32
N GLU A 32 9.90 -6.53 -2.38
CA GLU A 32 9.74 -6.23 -0.94
C GLU A 32 10.38 -4.87 -0.58
N ALA A 33 11.55 -4.57 -1.15
CA ALA A 33 12.24 -3.30 -0.96
C ALA A 33 11.49 -2.12 -1.60
N GLN A 34 10.92 -2.31 -2.80
CA GLN A 34 10.08 -1.29 -3.44
C GLN A 34 8.83 -0.98 -2.60
N GLY A 35 8.15 -2.02 -2.10
CA GLY A 35 6.97 -1.84 -1.24
C GLY A 35 7.29 -1.08 0.05
N LYS A 36 8.38 -1.43 0.75
CA LYS A 36 8.82 -0.70 1.95
C LYS A 36 9.24 0.74 1.62
N ALA A 37 9.89 0.97 0.49
CA ALA A 37 10.31 2.30 0.07
C ALA A 37 9.11 3.21 -0.27
N GLU A 38 8.07 2.66 -0.92
CA GLU A 38 6.82 3.38 -1.18
C GLU A 38 6.05 3.68 0.10
N GLN A 39 5.95 2.71 1.02
CA GLN A 39 5.34 2.94 2.34
C GLN A 39 6.07 4.06 3.10
N ALA A 40 7.40 4.01 3.17
CA ALA A 40 8.19 5.04 3.83
C ALA A 40 7.99 6.43 3.20
N LYS A 41 7.93 6.53 1.86
CA LYS A 41 7.64 7.79 1.17
C LYS A 41 6.22 8.30 1.46
N ALA A 42 5.24 7.41 1.51
CA ALA A 42 3.86 7.78 1.78
C ALA A 42 3.70 8.31 3.21
N ASP A 43 4.27 7.62 4.20
CA ASP A 43 4.28 8.04 5.61
C ASP A 43 4.94 9.41 5.77
N LEU A 44 6.07 9.62 5.10
CA LEU A 44 6.82 10.88 5.17
C LEU A 44 6.06 12.03 4.50
N LYS A 45 5.36 11.76 3.39
CA LYS A 45 4.42 12.72 2.78
C LYS A 45 3.27 13.06 3.71
N GLN A 46 2.61 12.06 4.31
CA GLN A 46 1.49 12.30 5.22
C GLN A 46 1.92 13.06 6.47
N ALA A 47 3.08 12.73 7.04
CA ALA A 47 3.65 13.46 8.16
C ALA A 47 3.96 14.92 7.77
N GLY A 48 4.54 15.13 6.58
CA GLY A 48 4.80 16.47 6.04
C GLY A 48 3.53 17.28 5.81
N GLU A 49 2.48 16.68 5.26
CA GLU A 49 1.18 17.32 5.08
C GLU A 49 0.51 17.65 6.41
N LYS A 50 0.52 16.73 7.39
CA LYS A 50 -0.01 17.00 8.73
C LYS A 50 0.71 18.16 9.43
N VAL A 51 2.03 18.23 9.31
CA VAL A 51 2.81 19.34 9.87
C VAL A 51 2.47 20.65 9.16
N LYS A 52 2.32 20.63 7.84
CA LYS A 52 1.95 21.81 7.06
C LYS A 52 0.53 22.30 7.35
N ASP A 53 -0.41 21.38 7.58
CA ASP A 53 -1.79 21.64 7.99
C ASP A 53 -1.87 22.22 9.41
N ALA A 54 -1.06 21.68 10.34
CA ALA A 54 -0.99 22.18 11.72
C ALA A 54 -0.28 23.54 11.86
N LEU A 55 0.47 23.97 10.84
CA LEU A 55 1.14 25.27 10.77
C LEU A 55 0.31 26.33 10.03
N ASN A 56 -0.88 25.98 9.52
CA ASN A 56 -1.80 26.87 8.80
C ASN A 56 -2.97 27.33 9.68
#